data_AF-A0A7R9M636-F1
#
_entry.id   AF-A0A7R9M636-F1
#
_cell.length_a   1.000
_cell.length_b   1.000
_cell.length_c   1.000
_cell.angle_alpha   90.00
_cell.angle_beta   90.00
_cell.angle_gamma   90.00
#
_symmetry.space_group_name_H-M   'P 1'
#
loop_
_entity.id
_entity.type
_entity.pdbx_description
1 polymer ?
#
loop_
_entity_poly.entity_id
_entity_poly.type
_entity_poly.pdbx_seq_one_letter_code
_entity_poly.pdbx_strand_id
1 'polypeptide(L)' 'MYQQAESYENIIKSVGDKREYKGLVLRNGLKVLLISDVEADKSAAALDVAVGSKAHLRPSIALL' A
#
# COMPACT_ATOMS: atom_id res chain seq x y z
N MET A 1 15.61 -19.57 6.17
CA MET A 1 14.94 -19.63 4.84
C MET A 1 13.93 -18.51 4.77
N TYR A 2 14.13 -17.52 3.89
CA TYR A 2 13.18 -16.43 3.72
C TYR A 2 12.04 -16.91 2.82
N GLN A 3 10.90 -17.27 3.42
CA GLN A 3 9.64 -17.40 2.68
C GLN A 3 9.32 -16.02 2.07
N GLN A 4 9.50 -15.88 0.76
CA GLN A 4 9.26 -14.66 0.02
C GLN A 4 7.77 -14.31 0.09
N ALA A 5 7.45 -13.02 0.26
CA ALA A 5 6.13 -12.49 -0.05
C ALA A 5 5.81 -12.77 -1.53
N GLU A 6 4.55 -13.05 -1.87
CA GLU A 6 4.14 -13.22 -3.26
C GLU A 6 4.40 -11.90 -4.01
N SER A 7 5.10 -11.94 -5.14
CA SER A 7 5.55 -10.74 -5.85
C SER A 7 4.96 -10.60 -7.24
N TYR A 8 4.57 -9.37 -7.58
CA TYR A 8 3.98 -8.98 -8.86
C TYR A 8 4.83 -7.90 -9.53
N GLU A 9 5.55 -8.26 -10.59
CA GLU A 9 6.52 -7.37 -11.24
C GLU A 9 5.91 -6.57 -12.41
N ASN A 10 4.88 -7.11 -13.09
CA ASN A 10 4.32 -6.52 -14.31
C ASN A 10 3.07 -5.67 -14.03
N ILE A 11 3.24 -4.58 -13.28
CA ILE A 11 2.14 -3.63 -13.04
C ILE A 11 1.96 -2.72 -14.25
N ILE A 12 0.72 -2.66 -14.75
CA ILE A 12 0.35 -1.81 -15.89
C ILE A 12 0.58 -0.35 -15.50
N LYS A 13 1.37 0.37 -16.30
CA LYS A 13 1.69 1.78 -16.13
C LYS A 13 1.50 2.56 -17.42
N SER A 14 1.44 3.89 -17.31
CA SER A 14 1.40 4.77 -18.48
C SER A 14 2.72 4.73 -19.24
N VAL A 15 2.67 4.94 -20.56
CA VAL A 15 3.85 4.94 -21.45
C VAL A 15 4.88 6.01 -21.04
N GLY A 16 4.44 7.13 -20.48
CA GLY A 16 5.31 8.20 -19.98
C GLY A 16 5.83 8.00 -18.55
N ASP A 17 5.40 6.95 -17.86
CA ASP A 17 5.77 6.72 -16.46
C ASP A 17 7.09 5.93 -16.37
N LYS A 18 8.16 6.65 -15.99
CA LYS A 18 9.50 6.08 -15.81
C LYS A 18 9.67 5.27 -14.53
N ARG A 19 8.74 5.38 -13.58
CA ARG A 19 8.85 4.73 -12.26
C ARG A 19 8.73 3.22 -12.40
N GLU A 20 9.39 2.50 -11.50
CA GLU A 20 9.28 1.05 -11.39
C GLU A 20 8.26 0.70 -10.30
N TYR A 21 7.41 -0.27 -10.58
CA TYR A 21 6.33 -0.67 -9.67
C TYR A 21 6.49 -2.15 -9.34
N LYS A 22 6.34 -2.48 -8.06
CA LYS A 22 6.38 -3.87 -7.60
C LYS A 22 5.31 -4.10 -6.56
N GLY A 23 4.42 -5.04 -6.86
CA GLY A 23 3.40 -5.50 -5.93
C GLY A 23 3.94 -6.62 -5.04
N LEU A 24 3.57 -6.61 -3.77
CA LEU A 24 3.91 -7.67 -2.81
C LEU A 24 2.69 -8.02 -1.95
N VAL A 25 2.50 -9.30 -1.67
CA VAL A 25 1.60 -9.78 -0.61
C VAL A 25 2.44 -10.38 0.50
N LEU A 26 2.50 -9.67 1.62
CA LEU A 26 3.22 -10.10 2.80
C LEU A 26 2.55 -11.33 3.43
N ARG A 27 3.29 -12.06 4.26
CA ARG A 27 2.78 -13.30 4.89
C ARG A 27 1.55 -13.09 5.79
N ASN A 28 1.38 -11.88 6.31
CA ASN A 28 0.21 -11.49 7.09
C ASN A 28 -0.99 -11.06 6.21
N GLY A 29 -0.89 -11.24 4.89
CA GLY A 29 -1.94 -10.90 3.92
C GLY A 29 -1.98 -9.42 3.53
N LEU A 30 -1.10 -8.57 4.06
CA LEU A 30 -1.04 -7.16 3.64
C LEU A 30 -0.55 -7.05 2.20
N LYS A 31 -1.31 -6.29 1.41
CA LYS A 31 -0.97 -5.94 0.04
C LYS A 31 -0.16 -4.65 0.05
N VAL A 32 1.00 -4.67 -0.59
CA VAL A 32 1.95 -3.57 -0.63
C VAL A 32 2.25 -3.24 -2.09
N LEU A 33 2.28 -1.95 -2.41
CA LEU A 33 2.77 -1.43 -3.67
C LEU A 33 4.06 -0.67 -3.40
N LEU A 34 5.17 -1.16 -3.93
CA LEU A 34 6.45 -0.48 -3.95
C LEU A 34 6.57 0.32 -5.24
N ILE A 35 7.01 1.56 -5.11
CA ILE A 35 7.28 2.46 -6.23
C ILE A 35 8.73 2.90 -6.10
N SER A 36 9.56 2.56 -7.09
CA SER A 36 10.92 3.05 -7.19
C SER A 36 10.97 4.23 -8.15
N ASP A 37 11.42 5.37 -7.64
CA ASP A 37 11.57 6.60 -8.39
C ASP A 37 12.93 7.21 -8.03
N VAL A 38 13.85 7.23 -9.00
CA VAL A 38 15.21 7.78 -8.83
C VAL A 38 15.23 9.30 -8.90
N GLU A 39 14.22 9.92 -9.54
CA GLU A 39 14.11 11.38 -9.68
C GLU A 39 13.36 12.00 -8.48
N ALA A 40 12.89 11.20 -7.52
CA ALA A 40 12.11 11.68 -6.38
C ALA A 40 12.97 12.40 -5.32
N ASP A 41 12.73 13.70 -5.14
CA ASP A 41 13.34 14.50 -4.07
C ASP A 41 12.84 14.12 -2.66
N LYS A 42 11.64 13.56 -2.57
CA LYS A 42 10.99 13.17 -1.30
C LYS A 42 10.31 11.83 -1.43
N SER A 43 10.46 11.01 -0.39
CA SER A 43 9.75 9.74 -0.27
C SER A 43 8.40 9.94 0.44
N ALA A 44 7.43 9.09 0.11
CA ALA A 44 6.12 9.05 0.76
C ALA A 44 5.70 7.59 1.01
N ALA A 45 4.88 7.39 2.05
CA ALA A 45 4.26 6.11 2.35
C ALA A 45 2.84 6.36 2.84
N ALA A 46 1.91 5.48 2.47
CA ALA A 46 0.53 5.50 2.91
C ALA A 46 0.07 4.08 3.27
N LEU A 47 -0.81 3.97 4.24
CA LEU A 47 -1.44 2.72 4.64
C LEU A 47 -2.95 2.97 4.70
N ASP A 48 -3.70 2.18 3.94
CA ASP A 48 -5.15 2.13 4.04
C ASP A 48 -5.56 0.94 4.91
N VAL A 49 -6.49 1.20 5.83
CA VAL A 49 -7.15 0.16 6.62
C VAL A 49 -8.61 0.21 6.22
N ALA A 50 -9.10 -0.85 5.59
CA ALA A 50 -10.47 -0.94 5.07
C ALA A 50 -11.54 -1.09 6.19
N VAL A 51 -11.44 -0.27 7.24
CA VAL A 51 -12.38 -0.14 8.34
C VAL A 51 -12.82 1.33 8.43
N GLY A 52 -14.12 1.57 8.42
CA GLY A 52 -14.69 2.92 8.52
C GLY A 52 -15.29 3.18 9.90
N SER A 53 -15.65 4.44 10.17
CA SER A 53 -16.39 4.82 11.38
C SER A 53 -17.70 4.03 11.58
N LYS A 54 -18.32 3.56 10.48
CA LYS A 54 -19.51 2.69 10.51
C LYS A 54 -19.25 1.29 11.09
N ALA A 55 -17.99 0.87 11.21
CA ALA A 55 -17.64 -0.37 11.90
C ALA A 55 -17.70 -0.22 13.43
N HIS A 56 -17.83 1.01 13.94
CA HIS A 56 -17.95 1.29 15.37
C HIS A 56 -19.42 1.30 15.82
N LEU A 57 -19.80 0.30 16.62
CA LEU A 57 -21.13 0.16 17.24
C LEU A 57 -21.22 0.80 18.64
N ARG A 58 -20.60 1.97 18.86
CA ARG A 58 -20.79 2.75 20.10
C ARG A 58 -20.93 4.26 19.83
N PRO A 59 -22.14 4.83 19.95
CA PRO A 59 -22.41 6.24 19.72
C PRO A 59 -22.07 7.12 20.95
N SER A 60 -20.96 6.86 21.66
CA SER A 60 -20.63 7.59 22.90
C SER A 60 -19.25 8.26 22.91
N ILE A 61 -18.50 8.24 21.80
CA ILE A 61 -17.30 9.06 21.64
C ILE A 61 -17.46 9.88 20.35
N ALA A 62 -18.41 10.80 20.37
CA ALA A 62 -18.46 11.92 19.46
C ALA A 62 -18.62 13.18 20.33
N LEU A 63 -17.61 14.05 20.29
CA LEU A 63 -17.52 15.41 20.82
C LEU A 63 -17.57 15.61 22.36
N LEU A 64 -16.39 15.83 22.94
CA LEU A 64 -16.03 17.01 23.74
C LEU A 64 -14.60 17.42 23.38
#